data_AF-A0A4Q7WRB1-F1
#
_entry.id   AF-A0A4Q7WRB1-F1
#
_cell.length_a   1.000
_cell.length_b   1.000
_cell.length_c   1.000
_cell.angle_alpha   90.00
_cell.angle_beta   90.00
_cell.angle_gamma   90.00
#
_symmetry.space_group_name_H-M   'P 1'
#
loop_
_entity.id
_entity.type
_entity.pdbx_description
1 polymer ?
#
loop_
_entity_poly.entity_id
_entity_poly.type
_entity_poly.pdbx_seq_one_letter_code
_entity_poly.pdbx_strand_id
1 'polypeptide(L)'
;MRWPIRSRCGCHTDGQGPARFVAAHVDQGLPPCGERVIVRFMTTSDKPDNENAATGIAAQDWATAAADPQYRAAVVDLLGALAYGELAAFERLAEDAKLAPTLEDKAELAKMASAEFHHFERLRGRLTEIGEEPTRAMEPFVAALDGFHRQTAPSDWLEGLVKAYVGDSIASDFYREVAVRLDADTRALVLAVLDDTGHAGFAVDRVRAAIDADPRVGGRLALWARRLMGEALSQSQRVVADRDALSTMLVGGVADGFDLAEVGRMFSRITEAHTKRMAALGLAA
;
A
#
# COMPACT_ATOMS: atom_id res chain seq x y z
N MET A 1 37.71 2.73 15.81
CA MET A 1 37.01 3.15 17.04
C MET A 1 36.43 1.91 17.69
N ARG A 2 36.85 1.61 18.93
CA ARG A 2 36.73 0.30 19.58
C ARG A 2 35.85 0.49 20.83
N TRP A 3 34.65 -0.08 20.84
CA TRP A 3 33.72 -0.04 21.97
C TRP A 3 34.13 -1.08 23.04
N PRO A 4 34.24 -0.71 24.33
CA PRO A 4 34.51 -1.68 25.38
C PRO A 4 33.21 -2.26 25.96
N ILE A 5 33.15 -3.60 25.94
CA ILE A 5 32.18 -4.46 26.63
C ILE A 5 32.45 -4.37 28.14
N ARG A 6 31.43 -4.06 28.96
CA ARG A 6 31.45 -4.29 30.41
C ARG A 6 30.43 -5.36 30.79
N SER A 7 30.91 -6.32 31.56
CA SER A 7 30.20 -7.49 32.06
C SER A 7 29.69 -7.27 33.49
N ARG A 8 28.44 -7.72 33.72
CA ARG A 8 27.86 -8.36 34.92
C ARG A 8 27.76 -7.64 36.27
N CYS A 9 26.54 -7.80 36.84
CA CYS A 9 26.12 -8.12 38.23
C CYS A 9 24.97 -7.20 38.64
N GLY A 10 23.86 -7.63 39.25
CA GLY A 10 23.45 -8.94 39.74
C GLY A 10 21.97 -8.88 40.13
N CYS A 11 21.31 -10.04 40.15
CA CYS A 11 19.94 -10.20 40.59
C CYS A 11 19.83 -9.95 42.10
N HIS A 12 18.97 -9.02 42.52
CA HIS A 12 18.42 -8.99 43.88
C HIS A 12 16.89 -9.09 43.77
N THR A 13 16.38 -10.23 44.21
CA THR A 13 14.98 -10.46 44.53
C THR A 13 14.76 -10.02 45.97
N ASP A 14 13.86 -9.07 46.21
CA ASP A 14 13.20 -8.89 47.50
C ASP A 14 11.72 -8.62 47.27
N GLY A 15 10.89 -9.43 47.93
CA GLY A 15 9.44 -9.39 47.87
C GLY A 15 8.84 -8.58 49.02
N GLN A 16 7.77 -7.87 48.72
CA GLN A 16 6.69 -7.41 49.61
C GLN A 16 5.57 -6.96 48.67
N GLY A 17 4.47 -7.71 48.50
CA GLY A 17 3.32 -7.72 49.40
C GLY A 17 2.16 -6.91 48.73
N PRO A 18 0.96 -7.48 48.52
CA PRO A 18 0.00 -6.94 47.54
C PRO A 18 -0.92 -5.87 48.12
N ALA A 19 -1.05 -4.73 47.43
CA ALA A 19 -2.10 -3.74 47.69
C ALA A 19 -3.42 -4.21 47.05
N ARG A 20 -4.35 -4.65 47.90
CA ARG A 20 -5.73 -4.99 47.59
C ARG A 20 -6.47 -3.75 47.06
N PHE A 21 -6.93 -3.78 45.81
CA PHE A 21 -8.00 -2.90 45.33
C PHE A 21 -9.34 -3.56 45.68
N VAL A 22 -10.10 -2.90 46.55
CA VAL A 22 -11.46 -3.28 46.93
C VAL A 22 -12.42 -2.75 45.86
N ALA A 23 -13.14 -3.65 45.20
CA ALA A 23 -14.25 -3.31 44.33
C ALA A 23 -15.45 -2.83 45.17
N ALA A 24 -15.88 -1.59 44.96
CA ALA A 24 -17.15 -1.09 45.48
C ALA A 24 -18.25 -1.43 44.47
N HIS A 25 -19.05 -2.44 44.80
CA HIS A 25 -20.32 -2.75 44.15
C HIS A 25 -21.36 -1.75 44.67
N VAL A 26 -21.86 -0.86 43.81
CA VAL A 26 -23.03 -0.04 44.10
C VAL A 26 -24.18 -0.55 43.26
N ASP A 27 -25.01 -1.33 43.94
CA ASP A 27 -26.32 -1.79 43.54
C ASP A 27 -27.32 -0.63 43.72
N GLN A 28 -27.90 -0.12 42.65
CA GLN A 28 -29.05 0.79 42.69
C GLN A 28 -30.06 0.38 41.62
N GLY A 29 -31.26 0.03 42.10
CA GLY A 29 -32.28 -0.69 41.37
C GLY A 29 -33.07 0.12 40.35
N LEU A 30 -33.56 -0.63 39.36
CA LEU A 30 -34.54 -0.21 38.36
C LEU A 30 -35.96 -0.12 38.96
N PRO A 31 -36.77 0.89 38.60
CA PRO A 31 -38.23 0.85 38.77
C PRO A 31 -38.95 0.16 37.59
N PRO A 32 -40.19 -0.35 37.80
CA PRO A 32 -40.80 -1.36 36.92
C PRO A 32 -41.69 -0.81 35.78
N CYS A 33 -41.74 -1.63 34.73
CA CYS A 33 -42.80 -1.92 33.75
C CYS A 33 -43.90 -0.87 33.47
N GLY A 34 -43.83 -0.27 32.29
CA GLY A 34 -44.96 0.34 31.59
C GLY A 34 -45.03 -0.16 30.15
N GLU A 35 -46.21 -0.63 29.74
CA GLU A 35 -46.53 -1.23 28.44
C GLU A 35 -45.96 -0.46 27.24
N ARG A 36 -45.26 -1.18 26.36
CA ARG A 36 -45.05 -0.76 24.97
C ARG A 36 -45.38 -1.91 24.03
N VAL A 37 -46.47 -1.67 23.30
CA VAL A 37 -46.88 -2.22 22.00
C VAL A 37 -45.86 -3.18 21.38
N ILE A 38 -46.23 -4.47 21.30
CA ILE A 38 -45.55 -5.47 20.49
C ILE A 38 -45.80 -5.14 19.01
N VAL A 39 -44.89 -4.41 18.38
CA VAL A 39 -44.78 -4.39 16.92
C VAL A 39 -44.00 -5.63 16.53
N ARG A 40 -44.72 -6.66 16.06
CA ARG A 40 -44.16 -7.90 15.52
C ARG A 40 -43.45 -7.59 14.20
N PHE A 41 -42.17 -7.21 14.27
CA PHE A 41 -41.31 -7.22 13.10
C PHE A 41 -41.02 -8.66 12.71
N MET A 42 -41.40 -9.02 11.49
CA MET A 42 -41.03 -10.28 10.85
C MET A 42 -39.50 -10.34 10.81
N THR A 43 -38.92 -11.31 11.51
CA THR A 43 -37.52 -11.68 11.35
C THR A 43 -37.37 -12.36 10.00
N THR A 44 -37.18 -11.57 8.95
CA THR A 44 -36.48 -12.05 7.75
C THR A 44 -35.04 -12.28 8.18
N SER A 45 -34.61 -13.53 8.12
CA SER A 45 -33.21 -13.91 8.23
C SER A 45 -32.47 -13.30 7.04
N ASP A 46 -32.00 -12.05 7.17
CA ASP A 46 -31.00 -11.48 6.27
C ASP A 46 -29.67 -12.20 6.54
N LYS A 47 -29.53 -13.33 5.86
CA LYS A 47 -28.23 -13.88 5.50
C LYS A 47 -27.57 -12.78 4.63
N PRO A 48 -26.35 -12.31 4.92
CA PRO A 48 -25.72 -11.37 4.01
C PRO A 48 -25.61 -12.06 2.65
N ASP A 49 -26.24 -11.44 1.65
CA ASP A 49 -26.15 -11.86 0.28
C ASP A 49 -24.66 -11.94 -0.09
N ASN A 50 -24.27 -13.14 -0.48
CA ASN A 50 -22.99 -13.56 -1.04
C ASN A 50 -22.21 -12.41 -1.68
N GLU A 51 -21.26 -11.82 -0.94
CA GLU A 51 -20.25 -10.90 -1.47
C GLU A 51 -19.42 -11.66 -2.52
N ASN A 52 -19.81 -11.48 -3.78
CA ASN A 52 -19.03 -11.76 -4.99
C ASN A 52 -18.09 -12.99 -4.88
N ALA A 53 -18.68 -14.19 -4.82
CA ALA A 53 -17.89 -15.43 -4.81
C ALA A 53 -16.88 -15.40 -5.97
N ALA A 54 -15.59 -15.45 -5.64
CA ALA A 54 -14.53 -15.46 -6.65
C ALA A 54 -14.80 -16.58 -7.67
N THR A 55 -14.68 -16.28 -8.96
CA THR A 55 -14.87 -17.25 -10.05
C THR A 55 -13.61 -17.33 -10.91
N GLY A 56 -13.42 -18.44 -11.63
CA GLY A 56 -12.26 -18.63 -12.51
C GLY A 56 -10.93 -18.71 -11.74
N ILE A 57 -9.91 -18.00 -12.22
CA ILE A 57 -8.56 -17.94 -11.63
C ILE A 57 -8.61 -17.46 -10.17
N ALA A 58 -9.46 -16.49 -9.86
CA ALA A 58 -9.52 -15.89 -8.52
C ALA A 58 -10.00 -16.84 -7.41
N ALA A 59 -10.63 -17.96 -7.79
CA ALA A 59 -11.07 -19.02 -6.89
C ALA A 59 -10.03 -20.13 -6.68
N GLN A 60 -8.97 -20.14 -7.50
CA GLN A 60 -7.95 -21.19 -7.51
C GLN A 60 -6.80 -20.84 -6.56
N ASP A 61 -6.07 -21.86 -6.12
CA ASP A 61 -4.76 -21.69 -5.50
C ASP A 61 -3.67 -21.51 -6.56
N TRP A 62 -2.46 -21.16 -6.13
CA TRP A 62 -1.33 -20.98 -7.04
C TRP A 62 -1.03 -22.24 -7.85
N ALA A 63 -1.05 -23.41 -7.20
CA ALA A 63 -0.68 -24.67 -7.84
C ALA A 63 -1.57 -25.00 -9.04
N THR A 64 -2.87 -24.72 -8.93
CA THR A 64 -3.85 -24.94 -10.00
C THR A 64 -3.78 -23.83 -11.04
N ALA A 65 -3.77 -22.57 -10.63
CA ALA A 65 -3.80 -21.43 -11.54
C ALA A 65 -2.51 -21.32 -12.38
N ALA A 66 -1.35 -21.55 -11.77
CA ALA A 66 -0.05 -21.48 -12.44
C ALA A 66 0.22 -22.64 -13.41
N ALA A 67 -0.68 -23.63 -13.50
CA ALA A 67 -0.63 -24.63 -14.56
C ALA A 67 -0.90 -24.03 -15.94
N ASP A 68 -1.61 -22.89 -16.01
CA ASP A 68 -1.67 -22.05 -17.21
C ASP A 68 -0.35 -21.26 -17.35
N PRO A 69 0.45 -21.52 -18.41
CA PRO A 69 1.72 -20.83 -18.62
C PRO A 69 1.59 -19.31 -18.79
N GLN A 70 0.47 -18.84 -19.36
CA GLN A 70 0.24 -17.41 -19.59
C GLN A 70 -0.07 -16.71 -18.27
N TYR A 71 -0.92 -17.31 -17.43
CA TYR A 71 -1.19 -16.80 -16.09
C TYR A 71 0.07 -16.78 -15.22
N ARG A 72 0.83 -17.89 -15.23
CA ARG A 72 2.11 -17.97 -14.52
C ARG A 72 3.05 -16.84 -14.93
N ALA A 73 3.24 -16.64 -16.25
CA ALA A 73 4.11 -15.57 -16.75
C ALA A 73 3.65 -14.19 -16.29
N ALA A 74 2.33 -13.92 -16.30
CA ALA A 74 1.78 -12.66 -15.84
C ALA A 74 2.00 -12.40 -14.34
N VAL A 75 1.88 -13.44 -13.50
CA VAL A 75 2.16 -13.33 -12.06
C VAL A 75 3.64 -13.10 -11.79
N VAL A 76 4.53 -13.77 -12.52
CA VAL A 76 5.99 -13.56 -12.40
C VAL A 76 6.34 -12.11 -12.78
N ASP A 77 5.75 -11.60 -13.85
CA ASP A 77 5.89 -10.20 -14.25
C ASP A 77 5.37 -9.24 -13.18
N LEU A 78 4.18 -9.49 -12.65
CA LEU A 78 3.61 -8.67 -11.59
C LEU A 78 4.54 -8.64 -10.38
N LEU A 79 4.94 -9.80 -9.86
CA LEU A 79 5.81 -9.89 -8.70
C LEU A 79 7.19 -9.26 -8.95
N GLY A 80 7.72 -9.36 -10.18
CA GLY A 80 8.95 -8.68 -10.58
C GLY A 80 8.81 -7.16 -10.57
N ALA A 81 7.73 -6.63 -11.15
CA ALA A 81 7.43 -5.20 -11.15
C ALA A 81 7.24 -4.64 -9.74
N LEU A 82 6.48 -5.36 -8.90
CA LEU A 82 6.25 -4.98 -7.51
C LEU A 82 7.57 -5.02 -6.73
N ALA A 83 8.33 -6.12 -6.78
CA ALA A 83 9.57 -6.26 -6.04
C ALA A 83 10.57 -5.14 -6.37
N TYR A 84 10.75 -4.83 -7.66
CA TYR A 84 11.65 -3.73 -8.04
C TYR A 84 11.09 -2.37 -7.62
N GLY A 85 9.77 -2.17 -7.73
CA GLY A 85 9.10 -0.95 -7.27
C GLY A 85 9.35 -0.69 -5.78
N GLU A 86 9.18 -1.71 -4.94
CA GLU A 86 9.44 -1.63 -3.50
C GLU A 86 10.91 -1.34 -3.18
N LEU A 87 11.84 -1.99 -3.88
CA LEU A 87 13.27 -1.75 -3.71
C LEU A 87 13.66 -0.30 -4.10
N ALA A 88 13.16 0.18 -5.23
CA ALA A 88 13.40 1.54 -5.69
C ALA A 88 12.76 2.58 -4.75
N ALA A 89 11.55 2.31 -4.26
CA ALA A 89 10.86 3.15 -3.28
C ALA A 89 11.66 3.25 -1.97
N PHE A 90 12.15 2.14 -1.42
CA PHE A 90 13.05 2.13 -0.26
C PHE A 90 14.23 3.08 -0.45
N GLU A 91 14.97 2.93 -1.56
CA GLU A 91 16.15 3.76 -1.81
C GLU A 91 15.80 5.24 -1.89
N ARG A 92 14.70 5.57 -2.58
CA ARG A 92 14.29 6.96 -2.77
C ARG A 92 13.79 7.57 -1.46
N LEU A 93 12.98 6.87 -0.68
CA LEU A 93 12.53 7.33 0.63
C LEU A 93 13.71 7.54 1.58
N ALA A 94 14.69 6.64 1.58
CA ALA A 94 15.90 6.78 2.37
C ALA A 94 16.74 8.00 1.96
N GLU A 95 16.80 8.32 0.66
CA GLU A 95 17.45 9.52 0.15
C GLU A 95 16.67 10.79 0.54
N ASP A 96 15.36 10.80 0.31
CA ASP A 96 14.48 11.94 0.59
C ASP A 96 14.42 12.25 2.10
N ALA A 97 14.55 11.25 2.98
CA ALA A 97 14.67 11.42 4.42
C ALA A 97 15.86 12.32 4.85
N LYS A 98 16.87 12.51 3.99
CA LYS A 98 17.98 13.45 4.26
C LYS A 98 17.56 14.91 4.17
N LEU A 99 16.45 15.22 3.48
CA LEU A 99 15.91 16.57 3.33
C LEU A 99 15.05 17.00 4.52
N ALA A 100 14.76 16.08 5.45
CA ALA A 100 13.87 16.32 6.59
C ALA A 100 14.34 17.50 7.46
N PRO A 101 13.44 18.44 7.80
CA PRO A 101 13.80 19.63 8.59
C PRO A 101 14.01 19.30 10.08
N THR A 102 13.46 18.18 10.55
CA THR A 102 13.60 17.73 11.93
C THR A 102 14.00 16.25 11.99
N LEU A 103 14.54 15.83 13.14
CA LEU A 103 14.88 14.43 13.38
C LEU A 103 13.63 13.54 13.43
N GLU A 104 12.51 14.07 13.91
CA GLU A 104 11.22 13.37 13.92
C GLU A 104 10.73 13.12 12.50
N ASP A 105 10.73 14.16 11.66
CA ASP A 105 10.36 14.05 10.24
C ASP A 105 11.24 13.02 9.50
N LYS A 106 12.54 13.02 9.81
CA LYS A 106 13.49 12.06 9.26
C LYS A 106 13.15 10.63 9.66
N ALA A 107 12.78 10.42 10.93
CA ALA A 107 12.46 9.10 11.45
C ALA A 107 11.20 8.53 10.79
N GLU A 108 10.18 9.36 10.52
CA GLU A 108 8.95 8.93 9.85
C GLU A 108 9.21 8.45 8.41
N LEU A 109 9.97 9.18 7.59
CA LEU A 109 10.33 8.67 6.25
C LEU A 109 11.28 7.47 6.30
N ALA A 110 12.20 7.41 7.27
CA ALA A 110 13.07 6.25 7.42
C ALA A 110 12.27 4.99 7.80
N LYS A 111 11.21 5.13 8.60
CA LYS A 111 10.29 4.04 8.93
C LYS A 111 9.54 3.57 7.68
N MET A 112 9.03 4.50 6.87
CA MET A 112 8.38 4.17 5.60
C MET A 112 9.35 3.44 4.65
N ALA A 113 10.58 3.93 4.49
CA ALA A 113 11.61 3.25 3.70
C ALA A 113 11.84 1.82 4.19
N SER A 114 11.97 1.63 5.50
CA SER A 114 12.15 0.30 6.10
C SER A 114 10.99 -0.65 5.76
N ALA A 115 9.74 -0.16 5.72
CA ALA A 115 8.58 -0.96 5.34
C ALA A 115 8.69 -1.43 3.87
N GLU A 116 9.03 -0.54 2.94
CA GLU A 116 9.21 -0.92 1.52
C GLU A 116 10.30 -1.98 1.34
N PHE A 117 11.39 -1.92 2.13
CA PHE A 117 12.40 -2.97 2.07
C PHE A 117 11.87 -4.33 2.55
N HIS A 118 11.01 -4.35 3.58
CA HIS A 118 10.36 -5.59 4.03
C HIS A 118 9.37 -6.11 2.98
N HIS A 119 8.63 -5.22 2.30
CA HIS A 119 7.77 -5.58 1.17
C HIS A 119 8.57 -6.24 0.05
N PHE A 120 9.68 -5.62 -0.34
CA PHE A 120 10.62 -6.18 -1.31
C PHE A 120 11.09 -7.58 -0.90
N GLU A 121 11.51 -7.78 0.35
CA GLU A 121 11.98 -9.09 0.81
C GLU A 121 10.90 -10.17 0.71
N ARG A 122 9.65 -9.84 1.01
CA ARG A 122 8.51 -10.77 0.89
C ARG A 122 8.23 -11.13 -0.56
N LEU A 123 8.20 -10.15 -1.46
CA LEU A 123 7.97 -10.38 -2.89
C LEU A 123 9.11 -11.18 -3.53
N ARG A 124 10.36 -10.85 -3.18
CA ARG A 124 11.57 -11.59 -3.59
C ARG A 124 11.55 -13.03 -3.08
N GLY A 125 11.13 -13.23 -1.84
CA GLY A 125 10.93 -14.54 -1.23
C GLY A 125 9.94 -15.37 -2.05
N ARG A 126 8.77 -14.79 -2.36
CA ARG A 126 7.74 -15.47 -3.17
C ARG A 126 8.26 -15.88 -4.54
N LEU A 127 8.95 -15.00 -5.26
CA LEU A 127 9.55 -15.33 -6.57
C LEU A 127 10.46 -16.56 -6.47
N THR A 128 11.28 -16.63 -5.41
CA THR A 128 12.16 -17.78 -5.15
C THR A 128 11.36 -19.04 -4.84
N GLU A 129 10.32 -18.95 -4.00
CA GLU A 129 9.45 -20.08 -3.62
C GLU A 129 8.75 -20.72 -4.82
N ILE A 130 8.33 -19.90 -5.79
CA ILE A 130 7.66 -20.39 -7.00
C ILE A 130 8.64 -20.85 -8.09
N GLY A 131 9.95 -20.85 -7.81
CA GLY A 131 11.00 -21.36 -8.69
C GLY A 131 11.54 -20.36 -9.70
N GLU A 132 11.29 -19.07 -9.53
CA GLU A 132 11.82 -18.01 -10.38
C GLU A 132 13.08 -17.37 -9.79
N GLU A 133 13.94 -16.84 -10.66
CA GLU A 133 15.10 -16.06 -10.24
C GLU A 133 14.68 -14.59 -10.06
N PRO A 134 14.71 -14.03 -8.84
CA PRO A 134 14.11 -12.72 -8.58
C PRO A 134 14.74 -11.57 -9.38
N THR A 135 16.06 -11.54 -9.57
CA THR A 135 16.72 -10.46 -10.30
C THR A 135 16.26 -10.43 -11.76
N ARG A 136 16.19 -11.60 -12.42
CA ARG A 136 15.70 -11.74 -13.79
C ARG A 136 14.23 -11.36 -13.92
N ALA A 137 13.40 -11.64 -12.91
CA ALA A 137 12.00 -11.22 -12.91
C ALA A 137 11.86 -9.69 -12.77
N MET A 138 12.77 -9.04 -12.06
CA MET A 138 12.77 -7.58 -11.86
C MET A 138 13.35 -6.79 -13.05
N GLU A 139 14.37 -7.33 -13.72
CA GLU A 139 15.15 -6.65 -14.78
C GLU A 139 14.29 -5.92 -15.84
N PRO A 140 13.17 -6.48 -16.35
CA PRO A 140 12.37 -5.82 -17.38
C PRO A 140 11.76 -4.48 -16.94
N PHE A 141 11.56 -4.29 -15.63
CA PHE A 141 10.84 -3.14 -15.07
C PHE A 141 11.77 -2.01 -14.62
N VAL A 142 13.07 -2.28 -14.55
CA VAL A 142 14.12 -1.36 -14.08
C VAL A 142 14.05 -0.03 -14.83
N ALA A 143 14.07 -0.06 -16.16
CA ALA A 143 14.14 1.15 -16.97
C ALA A 143 12.92 2.07 -16.79
N ALA A 144 11.72 1.48 -16.69
CA ALA A 144 10.47 2.22 -16.53
C ALA A 144 10.35 2.82 -15.12
N LEU A 145 10.60 2.02 -14.09
CA LEU A 145 10.49 2.46 -12.69
C LEU A 145 11.59 3.48 -12.32
N ASP A 146 12.83 3.27 -12.78
CA ASP A 146 13.88 4.29 -12.65
C ASP A 146 13.54 5.55 -13.45
N GLY A 147 12.90 5.40 -14.62
CA GLY A 147 12.40 6.50 -15.44
C GLY A 147 11.40 7.37 -14.69
N PHE A 148 10.46 6.76 -13.97
CA PHE A 148 9.54 7.47 -13.08
C PHE A 148 10.32 8.23 -12.01
N HIS A 149 11.22 7.57 -11.27
CA HIS A 149 11.94 8.21 -10.16
C HIS A 149 12.88 9.33 -10.61
N ARG A 150 13.55 9.19 -11.77
CA ARG A 150 14.38 10.26 -12.35
C ARG A 150 13.55 11.48 -12.75
N GLN A 151 12.39 11.26 -13.36
CA GLN A 151 11.51 12.35 -13.79
C GLN A 151 10.72 12.98 -12.64
N THR A 152 10.78 12.36 -11.46
CA THR A 152 10.11 12.78 -10.22
C THR A 152 11.09 12.96 -9.07
N ALA A 153 12.33 13.37 -9.34
CA ALA A 153 13.27 13.74 -8.28
C ALA A 153 12.77 15.01 -7.56
N PRO A 154 12.49 14.96 -6.24
CA PRO A 154 12.01 16.12 -5.51
C PRO A 154 13.10 17.18 -5.36
N SER A 155 12.72 18.45 -5.40
CA SER A 155 13.65 19.57 -5.20
C SER A 155 13.81 19.99 -3.74
N ASP A 156 12.85 19.63 -2.89
CA ASP A 156 12.84 19.92 -1.46
C ASP A 156 12.11 18.83 -0.65
N TRP A 157 12.10 19.02 0.67
CA TRP A 157 11.43 18.12 1.62
C TRP A 157 9.95 17.90 1.32
N LEU A 158 9.21 18.97 0.99
CA LEU A 158 7.76 18.89 0.81
C LEU A 158 7.40 18.14 -0.47
N GLU A 159 8.19 18.31 -1.54
CA GLU A 159 8.05 17.51 -2.76
C GLU A 159 8.37 16.03 -2.50
N GLY A 160 9.38 15.73 -1.68
CA GLY A 160 9.70 14.37 -1.25
C GLY A 160 8.55 13.74 -0.46
N LEU A 161 7.96 14.50 0.47
CA LEU A 161 6.84 14.03 1.28
C LEU A 161 5.55 13.82 0.48
N VAL A 162 5.23 14.74 -0.45
CA VAL A 162 4.11 14.57 -1.38
C VAL A 162 4.35 13.37 -2.29
N LYS A 163 5.58 13.15 -2.75
CA LYS A 163 5.94 11.98 -3.56
C LYS A 163 5.76 10.68 -2.79
N ALA A 164 6.21 10.61 -1.55
CA ALA A 164 6.01 9.45 -0.68
C ALA A 164 4.51 9.12 -0.53
N TYR A 165 3.70 10.12 -0.16
CA TYR A 165 2.25 9.97 0.00
C TYR A 165 1.53 9.55 -1.28
N VAL A 166 1.85 10.21 -2.40
CA VAL A 166 1.23 9.92 -3.70
C VAL A 166 1.65 8.55 -4.21
N GLY A 167 2.95 8.21 -4.11
CA GLY A 167 3.50 6.94 -4.54
C GLY A 167 2.86 5.76 -3.82
N ASP A 168 2.84 5.81 -2.49
CA ASP A 168 2.21 4.81 -1.63
C ASP A 168 0.72 4.62 -1.95
N SER A 169 0.00 5.73 -2.16
CA SER A 169 -1.43 5.65 -2.48
C SER A 169 -1.71 5.11 -3.88
N ILE A 170 -0.90 5.44 -4.88
CA ILE A 170 -1.04 4.91 -6.25
C ILE A 170 -0.70 3.42 -6.26
N ALA A 171 0.37 3.01 -5.58
CA ALA A 171 0.71 1.61 -5.41
C ALA A 171 -0.44 0.87 -4.73
N SER A 172 -0.95 1.40 -3.61
CA SER A 172 -2.09 0.81 -2.89
C SER A 172 -3.32 0.60 -3.77
N ASP A 173 -3.69 1.59 -4.58
CA ASP A 173 -4.82 1.44 -5.50
C ASP A 173 -4.54 0.37 -6.58
N PHE A 174 -3.34 0.38 -7.16
CA PHE A 174 -2.94 -0.60 -8.17
C PHE A 174 -2.98 -2.03 -7.62
N TYR A 175 -2.42 -2.27 -6.44
CA TYR A 175 -2.46 -3.57 -5.78
C TYR A 175 -3.90 -4.05 -5.55
N ARG A 176 -4.81 -3.17 -5.13
CA ARG A 176 -6.24 -3.52 -4.97
C ARG A 176 -6.91 -3.87 -6.30
N GLU A 177 -6.59 -3.13 -7.37
CA GLU A 177 -7.10 -3.38 -8.72
C GLU A 177 -6.63 -4.74 -9.29
N VAL A 178 -5.38 -5.13 -9.03
CA VAL A 178 -4.86 -6.43 -9.51
C VAL A 178 -5.31 -7.58 -8.60
N ALA A 179 -5.41 -7.36 -7.29
CA ALA A 179 -5.73 -8.39 -6.31
C ALA A 179 -7.01 -9.16 -6.64
N VAL A 180 -8.05 -8.50 -7.16
CA VAL A 180 -9.34 -9.13 -7.49
C VAL A 180 -9.25 -10.17 -8.62
N ARG A 181 -8.15 -10.15 -9.40
CA ARG A 181 -7.92 -11.03 -10.56
C ARG A 181 -6.90 -12.14 -10.29
N LEU A 182 -6.24 -12.10 -9.13
CA LEU A 182 -5.21 -13.07 -8.75
C LEU A 182 -5.82 -14.30 -8.07
N ASP A 183 -5.14 -15.42 -8.24
CA ASP A 183 -5.29 -16.63 -7.43
C ASP A 183 -5.21 -16.31 -5.93
N ALA A 184 -5.77 -17.18 -5.10
CA ALA A 184 -5.94 -16.92 -3.68
C ALA A 184 -4.61 -16.68 -2.94
N ASP A 185 -3.53 -17.38 -3.31
CA ASP A 185 -2.24 -17.28 -2.63
C ASP A 185 -1.53 -15.98 -3.01
N THR A 186 -1.48 -15.67 -4.30
CA THR A 186 -0.86 -14.43 -4.79
C THR A 186 -1.66 -13.21 -4.33
N ARG A 187 -3.00 -13.28 -4.34
CA ARG A 187 -3.88 -12.24 -3.77
C ARG A 187 -3.58 -12.00 -2.29
N ALA A 188 -3.46 -13.07 -1.50
CA ALA A 188 -3.15 -12.94 -0.08
C ALA A 188 -1.80 -12.27 0.15
N LEU A 189 -0.78 -12.61 -0.64
CA LEU A 189 0.53 -11.97 -0.57
C LEU A 189 0.44 -10.46 -0.86
N VAL A 190 -0.15 -10.07 -1.99
CA VAL A 190 -0.19 -8.65 -2.38
C VAL A 190 -1.00 -7.81 -1.40
N LEU A 191 -2.12 -8.33 -0.88
CA LEU A 191 -2.91 -7.64 0.13
C LEU A 191 -2.16 -7.52 1.46
N ALA A 192 -1.43 -8.56 1.86
CA ALA A 192 -0.65 -8.51 3.08
C ALA A 192 0.60 -7.60 2.96
N VAL A 193 1.06 -7.30 1.75
CA VAL A 193 2.07 -6.25 1.49
C VAL A 193 1.43 -4.86 1.63
N LEU A 194 0.16 -4.69 1.25
CA LEU A 194 -0.55 -3.41 1.42
C LEU A 194 -0.85 -3.01 2.86
N ASP A 195 -1.11 -3.97 3.75
CA ASP A 195 -1.62 -3.67 5.10
C ASP A 195 -0.57 -2.96 6.02
N ASP A 196 0.68 -2.76 5.59
CA ASP A 196 1.75 -2.16 6.39
C ASP A 196 1.91 -0.63 6.23
N THR A 197 1.05 0.04 5.45
CA THR A 197 1.26 1.46 5.08
C THR A 197 0.50 2.44 5.98
N GLY A 198 0.97 2.60 7.22
CA GLY A 198 0.40 3.52 8.21
C GLY A 198 0.81 4.99 8.09
N HIS A 199 1.44 5.42 6.99
CA HIS A 199 2.21 6.67 6.92
C HIS A 199 1.44 7.88 6.33
N ALA A 200 0.22 7.67 5.84
CA ALA A 200 -0.56 8.68 5.13
C ALA A 200 -0.89 9.95 5.96
N GLY A 201 -1.19 9.78 7.26
CA GLY A 201 -1.57 10.90 8.13
C GLY A 201 -0.44 11.90 8.35
N PHE A 202 0.78 11.40 8.55
CA PHE A 202 1.97 12.23 8.76
C PHE A 202 2.23 13.19 7.60
N ALA A 203 2.14 12.68 6.35
CA ALA A 203 2.33 13.51 5.17
C ALA A 203 1.26 14.59 5.04
N VAL A 204 0.00 14.25 5.30
CA VAL A 204 -1.12 15.19 5.26
C VAL A 204 -0.94 16.32 6.26
N ASP A 205 -0.58 16.00 7.50
CA ASP A 205 -0.42 16.99 8.57
C ASP A 205 0.71 17.98 8.24
N ARG A 206 1.87 17.48 7.81
CA ARG A 206 3.04 18.32 7.50
C ARG A 206 2.83 19.19 6.26
N VAL A 207 2.18 18.65 5.21
CA VAL A 207 1.88 19.44 4.00
C VAL A 207 0.86 20.54 4.30
N ARG A 208 -0.21 20.24 5.06
CA ARG A 208 -1.19 21.26 5.47
C ARG A 208 -0.56 22.34 6.32
N ALA A 209 0.24 21.97 7.32
CA ALA A 209 0.95 22.94 8.15
C ALA A 209 1.86 23.86 7.33
N ALA A 210 2.54 23.32 6.30
CA ALA A 210 3.36 24.12 5.40
C ALA A 210 2.52 25.08 4.53
N ILE A 211 1.35 24.66 4.06
CA ILE A 211 0.41 25.51 3.31
C ILE A 211 -0.18 26.61 4.19
N ASP A 212 -0.54 26.30 5.43
CA ASP A 212 -1.06 27.27 6.40
C ASP A 212 0.00 28.35 6.72
N ALA A 213 1.27 27.95 6.80
CA ALA A 213 2.39 28.87 7.03
C ALA A 213 2.75 29.72 5.79
N ASP A 214 2.73 29.13 4.58
CA ASP A 214 2.92 29.84 3.32
C ASP A 214 1.97 29.32 2.23
N PRO A 215 0.85 30.01 1.97
CA PRO A 215 -0.15 29.59 0.97
C PRO A 215 0.40 29.41 -0.45
N ARG A 216 1.55 30.00 -0.79
CA ARG A 216 2.19 29.83 -2.12
C ARG A 216 2.68 28.40 -2.35
N VAL A 217 3.00 27.67 -1.28
CA VAL A 217 3.42 26.27 -1.32
C VAL A 217 2.36 25.39 -1.97
N GLY A 218 1.07 25.64 -1.69
CA GLY A 218 -0.03 24.83 -2.21
C GLY A 218 -0.07 24.80 -3.75
N GLY A 219 0.10 25.96 -4.40
CA GLY A 219 0.13 26.03 -5.87
C GLY A 219 1.28 25.25 -6.50
N ARG A 220 2.47 25.32 -5.89
CA ARG A 220 3.66 24.58 -6.33
C ARG A 220 3.49 23.07 -6.14
N LEU A 221 3.05 22.63 -4.97
CA LEU A 221 2.85 21.21 -4.67
C LEU A 221 1.71 20.57 -5.50
N ALA A 222 0.69 21.34 -5.87
CA ALA A 222 -0.34 20.89 -6.80
C ALA A 222 0.23 20.60 -8.21
N LEU A 223 1.10 21.47 -8.74
CA LEU A 223 1.80 21.22 -10.01
C LEU A 223 2.71 20.00 -9.92
N TRP A 224 3.40 19.85 -8.79
CA TRP A 224 4.24 18.68 -8.53
C TRP A 224 3.42 17.39 -8.53
N ALA A 225 2.31 17.33 -7.80
CA ALA A 225 1.47 16.15 -7.74
C ALA A 225 0.86 15.77 -9.10
N ARG A 226 0.44 16.75 -9.91
CA ARG A 226 0.02 16.49 -11.30
C ARG A 226 1.14 15.87 -12.14
N ARG A 227 2.37 16.35 -11.98
CA ARG A 227 3.54 15.75 -12.65
C ARG A 227 3.79 14.32 -12.19
N LEU A 228 3.68 14.03 -10.89
CA LEU A 228 3.81 12.66 -10.37
C LEU A 228 2.81 11.71 -11.04
N MET A 229 1.53 12.11 -11.10
CA MET A 229 0.50 11.30 -11.75
C MET A 229 0.75 11.12 -13.25
N GLY A 230 1.10 12.19 -13.95
CA GLY A 230 1.42 12.13 -15.39
C GLY A 230 2.57 11.19 -15.71
N GLU A 231 3.66 11.24 -14.92
CA GLU A 231 4.80 10.34 -15.08
C GLU A 231 4.45 8.89 -14.72
N ALA A 232 3.68 8.67 -13.65
CA ALA A 232 3.22 7.34 -13.27
C ALA A 232 2.40 6.69 -14.40
N LEU A 233 1.44 7.43 -14.98
CA LEU A 233 0.65 6.98 -16.12
C LEU A 233 1.52 6.71 -17.35
N SER A 234 2.46 7.61 -17.68
CA SER A 234 3.34 7.44 -18.83
C SER A 234 4.21 6.19 -18.72
N GLN A 235 4.80 5.92 -17.55
CA GLN A 235 5.61 4.70 -17.36
C GLN A 235 4.73 3.45 -17.34
N SER A 236 3.54 3.51 -16.73
CA SER A 236 2.60 2.38 -16.72
C SER A 236 2.17 1.99 -18.13
N GLN A 237 1.92 2.97 -19.00
CA GLN A 237 1.59 2.73 -20.42
C GLN A 237 2.74 2.06 -21.18
N ARG A 238 4.00 2.40 -20.89
CA ARG A 238 5.16 1.72 -21.50
C ARG A 238 5.24 0.26 -21.07
N VAL A 239 5.10 -0.01 -19.77
CA VAL A 239 5.10 -1.38 -19.24
C VAL A 239 3.97 -2.21 -19.86
N VAL A 240 2.76 -1.65 -19.95
CA VAL A 240 1.61 -2.33 -20.58
C VAL A 240 1.84 -2.62 -22.06
N ALA A 241 2.54 -1.74 -22.79
CA ALA A 241 2.85 -1.94 -24.20
C ALA A 241 3.94 -3.00 -24.43
N ASP A 242 4.86 -3.17 -23.50
CA ASP A 242 6.00 -4.09 -23.64
C ASP A 242 5.75 -5.48 -23.01
N ARG A 243 4.68 -5.65 -22.20
CA ARG A 243 4.39 -6.86 -21.41
C ARG A 243 2.99 -7.43 -21.65
N ASP A 244 2.81 -8.11 -22.79
CA ASP A 244 1.51 -8.69 -23.20
C ASP A 244 0.85 -9.60 -22.15
N ALA A 245 1.63 -10.43 -21.44
CA ALA A 245 1.10 -11.35 -20.43
C ALA A 245 0.52 -10.62 -19.22
N LEU A 246 1.27 -9.64 -18.68
CA LEU A 246 0.81 -8.78 -17.59
C LEU A 246 -0.44 -7.99 -18.00
N SER A 247 -0.42 -7.41 -19.19
CA SER A 247 -1.56 -6.66 -19.73
C SER A 247 -2.80 -7.55 -19.90
N THR A 248 -2.64 -8.77 -20.38
CA THR A 248 -3.76 -9.72 -20.52
C THR A 248 -4.38 -10.10 -19.17
N MET A 249 -3.55 -10.27 -18.13
CA MET A 249 -4.02 -10.52 -16.76
C MET A 249 -4.77 -9.31 -16.18
N LEU A 250 -4.26 -8.09 -16.39
CA LEU A 250 -4.91 -6.86 -15.93
C LEU A 250 -6.30 -6.67 -16.55
N VAL A 251 -6.50 -7.16 -17.78
CA VAL A 251 -7.74 -7.00 -18.55
C VAL A 251 -8.78 -8.10 -18.27
N GLY A 252 -8.40 -9.23 -17.68
CA GLY A 252 -9.33 -10.31 -17.31
C GLY A 252 -9.42 -11.47 -18.30
N GLY A 253 -8.34 -11.73 -19.06
CA GLY A 253 -8.21 -12.96 -19.86
C GLY A 253 -8.58 -12.83 -21.33
N VAL A 254 -8.18 -13.84 -22.10
CA VAL A 254 -8.07 -13.87 -23.58
C VAL A 254 -9.42 -13.97 -24.32
N ALA A 255 -10.55 -13.88 -23.62
CA ALA A 255 -11.85 -14.20 -24.22
C ALA A 255 -12.25 -13.23 -25.35
N ASP A 256 -11.77 -11.99 -25.35
CA ASP A 256 -12.04 -11.01 -26.42
C ASP A 256 -10.89 -10.00 -26.55
N GLY A 257 -9.69 -10.47 -26.92
CA GLY A 257 -8.57 -9.59 -27.26
C GLY A 257 -8.09 -8.66 -26.13
N PHE A 258 -7.13 -7.81 -26.47
CA PHE A 258 -6.56 -6.84 -25.54
C PHE A 258 -7.56 -5.69 -25.31
N ASP A 259 -8.43 -5.79 -24.29
CA ASP A 259 -9.34 -4.70 -23.90
C ASP A 259 -8.58 -3.56 -23.21
N LEU A 260 -7.93 -2.72 -24.04
CA LEU A 260 -7.37 -1.41 -23.68
C LEU A 260 -8.35 -0.53 -22.90
N ALA A 261 -9.66 -0.71 -23.09
CA ALA A 261 -10.65 0.08 -22.38
C ALA A 261 -10.74 -0.34 -20.91
N GLU A 262 -10.49 -1.61 -20.53
CA GLU A 262 -10.42 -2.01 -19.12
C GLU A 262 -9.19 -1.43 -18.42
N VAL A 263 -8.02 -1.47 -19.07
CA VAL A 263 -6.81 -0.79 -18.56
C VAL A 263 -7.07 0.71 -18.39
N GLY A 264 -7.73 1.33 -19.37
CA GLY A 264 -8.15 2.74 -19.30
C GLY A 264 -9.10 3.01 -18.13
N ARG A 265 -10.08 2.13 -17.89
CA ARG A 265 -11.01 2.24 -16.75
C ARG A 265 -10.29 2.12 -15.41
N MET A 266 -9.32 1.21 -15.29
CA MET A 266 -8.46 1.09 -14.10
C MET A 266 -7.70 2.40 -13.83
N PHE A 267 -7.03 2.96 -14.84
CA PHE A 267 -6.32 4.23 -14.68
C PHE A 267 -7.25 5.40 -14.32
N SER A 268 -8.46 5.44 -14.87
CA SER A 268 -9.46 6.44 -14.49
C SER A 268 -9.83 6.35 -13.01
N ARG A 269 -10.07 5.15 -12.47
CA ARG A 269 -10.38 4.95 -11.04
C ARG A 269 -9.22 5.41 -10.14
N ILE A 270 -7.98 5.07 -10.49
CA ILE A 270 -6.78 5.52 -9.75
C ILE A 270 -6.65 7.05 -9.80
N THR A 271 -6.94 7.67 -10.95
CA THR A 271 -6.88 9.13 -11.13
C THR A 271 -7.96 9.86 -10.31
N GLU A 272 -9.18 9.31 -10.27
CA GLU A 272 -10.27 9.83 -9.43
C GLU A 272 -9.94 9.72 -7.93
N ALA A 273 -9.37 8.59 -7.50
CA ALA A 273 -8.92 8.42 -6.12
C ALA A 273 -7.78 9.40 -5.77
N HIS A 274 -6.84 9.64 -6.70
CA HIS A 274 -5.78 10.63 -6.53
C HIS A 274 -6.32 12.04 -6.36
N THR A 275 -7.34 12.43 -7.14
CA THR A 275 -8.01 13.73 -7.01
C THR A 275 -8.55 13.95 -5.58
N LYS A 276 -9.18 12.93 -4.98
CA LYS A 276 -9.66 12.99 -3.59
C LYS A 276 -8.51 13.14 -2.60
N ARG A 277 -7.39 12.47 -2.83
CA ARG A 277 -6.19 12.57 -1.99
C ARG A 277 -5.49 13.92 -2.10
N MET A 278 -5.53 14.57 -3.26
CA MET A 278 -5.01 15.95 -3.42
C MET A 278 -5.84 16.93 -2.60
N ALA A 279 -7.17 16.79 -2.63
CA ALA A 279 -8.04 17.58 -1.76
C ALA A 279 -7.73 17.33 -0.27
N ALA A 280 -7.40 16.09 0.13
CA ALA A 280 -6.98 15.78 1.49
C ALA A 280 -5.68 16.52 1.88
N LEU A 281 -4.71 16.69 0.97
CA LEU A 281 -3.51 17.50 1.21
C LEU A 281 -3.77 19.02 1.24
N GLY A 282 -4.98 19.49 0.90
CA GLY A 282 -5.25 20.92 0.68
C GLY A 282 -4.74 21.42 -0.68
N LEU A 283 -4.55 20.52 -1.64
CA LEU A 283 -4.07 20.82 -2.99
C LEU A 283 -5.21 20.79 -4.00
N ALA A 284 -5.13 21.67 -5.00
CA ALA A 284 -5.99 21.59 -6.17
C ALA A 284 -5.50 20.48 -7.11
N ALA A 285 -6.39 19.55 -7.47
CA ALA A 285 -6.12 18.54 -8.48
C ALA A 285 -6.06 19.16 -9.88
#